data_AF-A0A938RHC5-F1
#
_entry.id   AF-A0A938RHC5-F1
#
_cell.length_a   1.000
_cell.length_b   1.000
_cell.length_c   1.000
_cell.angle_alpha   90.00
_cell.angle_beta   90.00
_cell.angle_gamma   90.00
#
_symmetry.space_group_name_H-M   'P 1'
#
loop_
_entity.id
_entity.type
_entity.pdbx_description
1 polymer ?
#
loop_
_entity_poly.entity_id
_entity_poly.type
_entity_poly.pdbx_seq_one_letter_code
_entity_poly.pdbx_strand_id
1 'polypeptide(L)'
;MHLTGGFTNYGQDIGILMLDTVFPRIPGDIGNARSYPFPVRYKTVKNANPFTVMGDAPDAGLLAPFVEAARELEAEGFKEVF
;
A
#
# COMPACT_ATOMS: atom_id res chain seq x y z
N MET A 1 24.49 -16.83 8.50
CA MET A 1 23.50 -15.99 7.82
C MET A 1 22.22 -16.80 7.71
N HIS A 2 21.18 -16.45 8.46
CA HIS A 2 19.85 -17.07 8.30
C HIS A 2 19.13 -16.31 7.19
N LEU A 3 18.78 -17.02 6.13
CA LEU A 3 18.00 -16.48 5.01
C LEU A 3 16.54 -16.93 5.18
N THR A 4 15.65 -15.98 5.40
CA THR A 4 14.20 -16.22 5.49
C THR A 4 13.55 -15.88 4.16
N GLY A 5 12.90 -16.87 3.55
CA GLY A 5 12.05 -16.67 2.37
C GLY A 5 10.61 -16.34 2.76
N GLY A 6 9.72 -16.22 1.77
CA GLY A 6 8.29 -15.97 1.99
C GLY A 6 7.63 -15.16 0.86
N PHE A 7 8.43 -14.48 0.06
CA PHE A 7 7.97 -13.66 -1.06
C PHE A 7 8.57 -14.11 -2.38
N THR A 8 7.84 -13.84 -3.46
CA THR A 8 8.34 -14.06 -4.82
C THR A 8 9.38 -13.00 -5.22
N ASN A 9 9.30 -11.81 -4.60
CA ASN A 9 10.12 -10.64 -4.89
C ASN A 9 10.62 -10.01 -3.57
N TYR A 10 11.85 -9.49 -3.60
CA TYR A 10 12.55 -8.90 -2.46
C TYR A 10 13.20 -7.57 -2.86
N GLY A 11 13.68 -6.83 -1.86
CA GLY A 11 14.42 -5.58 -2.06
C GLY A 11 13.53 -4.35 -2.21
N GLN A 12 12.31 -4.38 -1.69
CA GLN A 12 11.48 -3.18 -1.51
C GLN A 12 11.70 -2.64 -0.09
N ASP A 13 11.87 -1.33 0.02
CA ASP A 13 12.21 -0.68 1.30
C ASP A 13 10.98 -0.15 2.02
N ILE A 14 9.96 0.28 1.26
CA ILE A 14 8.77 0.95 1.79
C ILE A 14 7.48 0.30 1.27
N GLY A 15 6.52 0.09 2.17
CA GLY A 15 5.17 -0.33 1.84
C GLY A 15 4.24 0.86 1.60
N ILE A 16 3.38 0.79 0.60
CA ILE A 16 2.41 1.86 0.27
C ILE A 16 1.02 1.25 0.14
N LEU A 17 0.09 1.73 0.94
CA LEU A 17 -1.33 1.38 0.86
C LEU A 17 -1.98 2.15 -0.28
N MET A 18 -2.70 1.42 -1.14
CA MET A 18 -3.33 1.98 -2.32
C MET A 18 -4.85 1.80 -2.27
N LEU A 19 -5.58 2.83 -2.66
CA LEU A 19 -6.99 2.71 -2.99
C LEU A 19 -7.18 1.79 -4.20
N ASP A 20 -8.26 1.04 -4.19
CA ASP A 20 -8.73 0.20 -5.28
C ASP A 20 -9.26 1.06 -6.43
N THR A 21 -8.32 1.56 -7.21
CA THR A 21 -8.55 2.55 -8.27
C THR A 21 -7.74 2.21 -9.51
N VAL A 22 -8.32 2.44 -10.68
CA VAL A 22 -7.68 2.15 -11.96
C VAL A 22 -7.71 3.41 -12.82
N PHE A 23 -6.56 4.09 -12.91
CA PHE A 23 -6.34 5.22 -13.80
C PHE A 23 -4.84 5.40 -14.06
N PRO A 24 -4.43 6.13 -15.12
CA PRO A 24 -3.01 6.36 -15.43
C PRO A 24 -2.27 7.03 -14.26
N ARG A 25 -1.23 6.37 -13.74
CA ARG A 25 -0.35 6.91 -12.70
C ARG A 25 0.94 7.41 -13.35
N ILE A 26 1.05 8.72 -13.58
CA ILE A 26 2.28 9.34 -14.14
C ILE A 26 3.40 9.38 -13.09
N PRO A 27 4.68 9.50 -13.47
CA PRO A 27 5.74 9.80 -12.50
C PRO A 27 5.41 11.07 -11.70
N GLY A 28 5.51 10.99 -10.38
CA GLY A 28 5.02 11.99 -9.42
C GLY A 28 3.74 11.56 -8.68
N ASP A 29 2.99 10.59 -9.23
CA ASP A 29 1.85 9.97 -8.53
C ASP A 29 2.30 8.87 -7.56
N ILE A 30 1.62 8.76 -6.42
CA ILE A 30 1.90 7.78 -5.36
C ILE A 30 1.84 6.31 -5.83
N GLY A 31 1.00 6.00 -6.82
CA GLY A 31 0.87 4.65 -7.38
C GLY A 31 1.88 4.32 -8.46
N ASN A 32 2.82 5.22 -8.78
CA ASN A 32 3.88 4.97 -9.76
C ASN A 32 5.21 4.70 -9.05
N ALA A 33 5.76 3.49 -9.18
CA ALA A 33 7.01 3.10 -8.52
C ALA A 33 8.22 3.96 -8.93
N ARG A 34 8.16 4.64 -10.08
CA ARG A 34 9.23 5.55 -10.56
C ARG A 34 9.14 6.95 -9.94
N SER A 35 8.14 7.21 -9.09
CA SER A 35 8.03 8.45 -8.31
C SER A 35 9.02 8.49 -7.15
N TYR A 36 9.63 7.35 -6.80
CA TYR A 36 10.47 7.18 -5.63
C TYR A 36 11.94 6.93 -6.02
N PRO A 37 12.90 7.47 -5.25
CA PRO A 37 14.32 7.14 -5.42
C PRO A 37 14.72 5.79 -4.80
N PHE A 38 13.74 5.06 -4.24
CA PHE A 38 13.90 3.75 -3.60
C PHE A 38 12.81 2.79 -4.07
N PRO A 39 13.04 1.47 -4.00
CA PRO A 39 12.05 0.47 -4.37
C PRO A 39 10.89 0.40 -3.36
N VAL A 40 9.66 0.34 -3.87
CA VAL A 40 8.42 0.33 -3.08
C VAL A 40 7.59 -0.92 -3.35
N ARG A 41 6.77 -1.32 -2.37
CA ARG A 41 5.76 -2.38 -2.48
C ARG A 41 4.38 -1.80 -2.26
N TYR A 42 3.49 -1.98 -3.24
CA TYR A 42 2.11 -1.56 -3.11
C TYR A 42 1.24 -2.63 -2.49
N LYS A 43 0.27 -2.21 -1.70
CA LYS A 43 -0.81 -3.05 -1.20
C LYS A 43 -2.15 -2.37 -1.37
N THR A 44 -2.97 -2.92 -2.25
CA THR A 44 -4.30 -2.38 -2.52
C THR A 44 -5.28 -2.80 -1.43
N VAL A 45 -5.94 -1.83 -0.80
CA VAL A 45 -7.06 -2.07 0.11
C VAL A 45 -8.32 -2.26 -0.73
N LYS A 46 -8.74 -3.51 -0.91
CA LYS A 46 -9.89 -3.86 -1.76
C LYS A 46 -11.15 -3.11 -1.33
N ASN A 47 -11.94 -2.67 -2.31
CA ASN A 47 -13.17 -1.89 -2.11
C ASN A 47 -12.98 -0.47 -1.54
N ALA A 48 -11.77 -0.08 -1.15
CA ALA A 48 -11.49 1.30 -0.77
C ALA A 48 -11.37 2.15 -2.05
N ASN A 49 -12.39 2.94 -2.34
CA ASN A 49 -12.41 3.82 -3.51
C ASN A 49 -12.66 5.28 -3.08
N PRO A 50 -12.43 6.26 -3.96
CA PRO A 50 -12.58 7.68 -3.64
C PRO A 50 -13.93 8.05 -3.02
N PHE A 51 -15.02 7.42 -3.46
CA PHE A 51 -16.37 7.73 -3.00
C PHE A 51 -16.67 7.17 -1.62
N THR A 52 -15.95 6.13 -1.19
CA THR A 52 -16.13 5.51 0.12
C THR A 52 -15.16 6.08 1.17
N VAL A 53 -14.00 6.58 0.72
CA VAL A 53 -12.95 7.15 1.59
C VAL A 53 -13.09 8.66 1.78
N MET A 54 -13.62 9.39 0.80
CA MET A 54 -13.68 10.86 0.82
C MET A 54 -15.13 11.36 0.83
N GLY A 55 -15.33 12.60 1.30
CA GLY A 55 -16.63 13.28 1.36
C GLY A 55 -17.09 13.58 2.79
N ASP A 56 -18.34 14.06 2.94
CA ASP A 56 -18.89 14.49 4.24
C ASP A 56 -19.27 13.32 5.16
N ALA A 57 -19.34 12.10 4.63
CA ALA A 57 -19.66 10.87 5.37
C ALA A 57 -18.78 9.71 4.89
N PRO A 58 -17.48 9.67 5.25
CA PRO A 58 -16.60 8.56 4.92
C PRO A 58 -17.07 7.27 5.61
N ASP A 59 -16.87 6.13 4.94
CA ASP A 59 -17.24 4.82 5.49
C ASP A 59 -16.31 4.43 6.63
N ALA A 60 -16.83 4.48 7.86
CA ALA A 60 -16.10 4.06 9.07
C ALA A 60 -15.64 2.59 9.02
N GLY A 61 -16.32 1.76 8.21
CA GLY A 61 -15.96 0.36 7.98
C GLY A 61 -14.63 0.18 7.24
N LEU A 62 -14.08 1.23 6.62
CA LEU A 62 -12.82 1.15 5.90
C LEU A 62 -11.58 1.23 6.79
N LEU A 63 -11.68 1.79 8.00
CA LEU A 63 -10.51 1.93 8.87
C LEU A 63 -9.87 0.57 9.19
N ALA A 64 -10.68 -0.44 9.50
CA ALA A 64 -10.18 -1.78 9.80
C ALA A 64 -9.41 -2.40 8.61
N PRO A 65 -9.94 -2.42 7.37
CA PRO A 65 -9.18 -2.82 6.18
C PRO A 65 -7.83 -2.12 6.00
N PHE A 66 -7.73 -0.81 6.26
CA PHE A 66 -6.44 -0.09 6.17
C PHE A 66 -5.46 -0.54 7.26
N VAL A 67 -5.93 -0.67 8.49
CA VAL A 67 -5.11 -1.14 9.62
C VAL A 67 -4.60 -2.55 9.37
N GLU A 68 -5.46 -3.45 8.90
CA GLU A 68 -5.05 -4.82 8.59
C GLU A 68 -4.06 -4.87 7.43
N ALA A 69 -4.27 -4.07 6.37
CA ALA A 69 -3.31 -3.98 5.28
C ALA A 69 -1.93 -3.46 5.75
N ALA A 70 -1.90 -2.46 6.65
CA ALA A 70 -0.67 -1.95 7.23
C ALA A 70 0.05 -3.04 8.05
N ARG A 71 -0.68 -3.73 8.93
CA ARG A 71 -0.15 -4.82 9.76
C ARG A 71 0.41 -5.97 8.93
N GLU A 72 -0.25 -6.29 7.82
CA GLU A 72 0.27 -7.29 6.90
C GLU A 72 1.62 -6.83 6.31
N LEU A 73 1.77 -5.57 5.89
CA LEU A 73 3.08 -5.06 5.44
C LEU A 73 4.14 -5.08 6.55
N GLU A 74 3.78 -4.72 7.78
CA GLU A 74 4.70 -4.82 8.92
C GLU A 74 5.15 -6.27 9.15
N ALA A 75 4.22 -7.24 9.09
CA ALA A 75 4.52 -8.66 9.19
C ALA A 75 5.35 -9.18 8.01
N GLU A 76 5.24 -8.56 6.84
CA GLU A 76 6.09 -8.81 5.66
C GLU A 76 7.50 -8.20 5.81
N GLY A 77 7.74 -7.39 6.87
CA GLY A 77 9.05 -6.84 7.23
C GLY A 77 9.27 -5.38 6.83
N PHE A 78 8.24 -4.68 6.35
CA PHE A 78 8.31 -3.26 6.04
C PHE A 78 8.28 -2.44 7.33
N LYS A 79 9.32 -1.63 7.55
CA LYS A 79 9.42 -0.78 8.75
C LYS A 79 8.60 0.50 8.66
N GLU A 80 8.30 0.93 7.43
CA GLU A 80 7.59 2.15 7.11
C GLU A 80 6.47 1.79 6.13
N VAL A 81 5.25 2.24 6.45
CA VAL A 81 4.05 2.05 5.64
C VAL A 81 3.36 3.40 5.48
N PHE A 82 3.06 3.78 4.24
CA PHE A 82 2.38 5.03 3.87
C PHE A 82 0.97 4.79 3.34
#